data_AF-A0A922X8S3-F1
#
_entry.id   AF-A0A922X8S3-F1
#
_cell.length_a   1.000
_cell.length_b   1.000
_cell.length_c   1.000
_cell.angle_alpha   90.00
_cell.angle_beta   90.00
_cell.angle_gamma   90.00
#
_symmetry.space_group_name_H-M   'P 1'
#
loop_
_entity.id
_entity.type
_entity.pdbx_description
1 polymer ?
#
loop_
_entity_poly.entity_id
_entity_poly.type
_entity_poly.pdbx_seq_one_letter_code
_entity_poly.pdbx_strand_id
1 'polypeptide(L)'
;MDRLLPYDAALAAVDDYVARVKATVARQVSRDGRVDADLVTRHQASAHGFAWVATYAAGLRALLGWARALEARRPLAEVEALILATGFAEYVAQIAGGLPMSQAEMVRPADFGLDAEAGELRTRCADLIAAGDPARICALLQDGAAPDRAFDDELLEMMADQFRRFVDQLVAPHAHGWHLRNEYIPLDVVEEMARLGVFGLTVPEEFGGSGLGKLAMCLVSEELSRGYIGV
;
A
#
# COMPACT_ATOMS: atom_id res chain seq x y z
N MET A 1 23.94 16.40 2.53
CA MET A 1 22.86 16.80 1.61
C MET A 1 21.70 15.88 1.90
N ASP A 2 20.52 16.43 2.20
CA ASP A 2 19.35 15.64 2.58
C ASP A 2 18.95 14.73 1.40
N ARG A 3 19.09 13.41 1.58
CA ARG A 3 18.85 12.40 0.55
C ARG A 3 17.37 12.27 0.20
N LEU A 4 16.48 12.71 1.10
CA LEU A 4 15.03 12.60 0.92
C LEU A 4 14.41 13.84 0.26
N LEU A 5 15.15 14.95 0.17
CA LEU A 5 14.68 16.23 -0.36
C LEU A 5 14.05 16.15 -1.77
N PRO A 6 14.59 15.37 -2.75
CA PRO A 6 13.95 15.24 -4.05
C PRO A 6 12.54 14.63 -3.96
N TYR A 7 12.34 13.66 -3.07
CA TYR A 7 11.04 12.99 -2.86
C TYR A 7 10.03 13.91 -2.21
N ASP A 8 10.47 14.81 -1.33
CA ASP A 8 9.63 15.86 -0.77
C ASP A 8 9.12 16.83 -1.83
N ALA A 9 10.01 17.30 -2.70
CA ALA A 9 9.63 18.18 -3.79
C ALA A 9 8.65 17.50 -4.76
N ALA A 10 8.85 16.22 -5.06
CA ALA A 10 7.95 15.44 -5.90
C ALA A 10 6.58 15.23 -5.24
N LEU A 11 6.54 14.86 -3.95
CA LEU A 11 5.29 14.67 -3.23
C LEU A 11 4.48 15.98 -3.15
N ALA A 12 5.15 17.12 -2.94
CA ALA A 12 4.49 18.42 -2.97
C ALA A 12 3.87 18.72 -4.36
N ALA A 13 4.60 18.44 -5.44
CA ALA A 13 4.08 18.61 -6.80
C ALA A 13 2.90 17.65 -7.10
N VAL A 14 2.94 16.43 -6.58
CA VAL A 14 1.82 15.48 -6.66
C VAL A 14 0.61 16.00 -5.88
N ASP A 15 0.80 16.52 -4.66
CA ASP A 15 -0.28 17.06 -3.83
C ASP A 15 -0.96 18.27 -4.49
N ASP A 16 -0.18 19.15 -5.13
CA ASP A 16 -0.72 20.25 -5.94
C ASP A 16 -1.58 19.74 -7.10
N TYR A 17 -1.12 18.69 -7.80
CA TYR A 17 -1.88 18.07 -8.89
C TYR A 17 -3.17 17.40 -8.37
N VAL A 18 -3.11 16.66 -7.27
CA VAL A 18 -4.27 16.05 -6.61
C VAL A 18 -5.30 17.11 -6.22
N ALA A 19 -4.86 18.26 -5.71
CA ALA A 19 -5.74 19.38 -5.36
C ALA A 19 -6.49 19.93 -6.58
N ARG A 20 -5.82 20.02 -7.74
CA ARG A 20 -6.45 20.43 -9.01
C ARG A 20 -7.46 19.41 -9.51
N VAL A 21 -7.12 18.12 -9.49
CA VAL A 21 -8.04 17.02 -9.82
C VAL A 21 -9.27 17.08 -8.92
N LYS A 22 -9.07 17.19 -7.60
CA LYS A 22 -10.16 17.33 -6.61
C LYS A 22 -11.06 18.51 -6.92
N ALA A 23 -10.49 19.67 -7.23
CA ALA A 23 -11.26 20.87 -7.57
C ALA A 23 -12.09 20.67 -8.85
N THR A 24 -11.53 20.01 -9.86
CA THR A 24 -12.26 19.65 -11.08
C THR A 24 -13.42 18.71 -10.80
N VAL A 25 -13.18 17.61 -10.07
CA VAL A 25 -14.24 16.64 -9.73
C VAL A 25 -15.32 17.30 -8.87
N ALA A 26 -14.94 18.11 -7.88
CA ALA A 26 -15.88 18.82 -7.03
C ALA A 26 -16.84 19.71 -7.83
N ARG A 27 -16.36 20.40 -8.88
CA ARG A 27 -17.22 21.19 -9.78
C ARG A 27 -18.20 20.34 -10.59
N GLN A 28 -17.82 19.11 -10.95
CA GLN A 28 -18.66 18.20 -11.73
C GLN A 28 -19.73 17.54 -10.87
N VAL A 29 -19.42 17.22 -9.61
CA VAL A 29 -20.28 16.39 -8.75
C VAL A 29 -21.08 17.17 -7.71
N SER A 30 -20.97 18.51 -7.68
CA SER A 30 -21.65 19.33 -6.67
C SER A 30 -22.76 20.21 -7.26
N ARG A 31 -23.85 20.36 -6.51
CA ARG A 31 -24.93 21.32 -6.75
C ARG A 31 -25.12 22.15 -5.48
N ASP A 32 -25.20 23.47 -5.61
CA ASP A 32 -25.39 24.40 -4.48
C ASP A 32 -24.37 24.21 -3.34
N GLY A 33 -23.13 23.89 -3.69
CA GLY A 33 -22.03 23.68 -2.74
C GLY A 33 -22.06 22.35 -1.99
N ARG A 34 -22.93 21.41 -2.36
CA ARG A 34 -23.00 20.07 -1.79
C ARG A 34 -22.82 19.01 -2.86
N VAL A 35 -22.23 17.89 -2.49
CA VAL A 35 -22.13 16.72 -3.38
C VAL A 35 -23.54 16.21 -3.69
N ASP A 36 -23.83 16.04 -4.97
CA ASP A 36 -25.11 15.59 -5.50
C ASP A 36 -24.96 14.16 -6.05
N ALA A 37 -25.79 13.23 -5.57
CA ALA A 37 -25.65 11.81 -5.88
C ALA A 37 -25.84 11.50 -7.38
N ASP A 38 -26.79 12.17 -8.04
CA ASP A 38 -27.05 11.96 -9.47
C ASP A 38 -25.88 12.45 -10.31
N LEU A 39 -25.25 13.57 -9.91
CA LEU A 39 -24.04 14.06 -10.55
C LEU A 39 -22.85 13.13 -10.32
N VAL A 40 -22.69 12.55 -9.13
CA VAL A 40 -21.66 11.52 -8.87
C VAL A 40 -21.87 10.31 -9.78
N THR A 41 -23.10 9.81 -9.93
CA THR A 41 -23.40 8.69 -10.84
C THR A 41 -23.12 9.06 -12.29
N ARG A 42 -23.52 10.26 -12.74
CA ARG A 42 -23.25 10.72 -14.11
C ARG A 42 -21.75 10.90 -14.37
N HIS A 43 -20.99 11.35 -13.39
CA HIS A 43 -19.55 11.60 -13.47
C HIS A 43 -18.72 10.53 -12.74
N GLN A 44 -19.23 9.29 -12.69
CA GLN A 44 -18.63 8.22 -11.90
C GLN A 44 -17.16 7.95 -12.27
N ALA A 45 -16.84 7.93 -13.56
CA ALA A 45 -15.46 7.73 -14.03
C ALA A 45 -14.50 8.80 -13.47
N SER A 46 -14.94 10.06 -13.40
CA SER A 46 -14.15 11.16 -12.83
C SER A 46 -14.04 11.05 -11.31
N ALA A 47 -15.14 10.72 -10.63
CA ALA A 47 -15.16 10.53 -9.18
C ALA A 47 -14.24 9.36 -8.74
N HIS A 48 -14.34 8.22 -9.42
CA HIS A 48 -13.43 7.08 -9.19
C HIS A 48 -12.00 7.43 -9.58
N GLY A 49 -11.81 8.12 -10.71
CA GLY A 49 -10.51 8.57 -11.15
C GLY A 49 -9.79 9.43 -10.10
N PHE A 50 -10.50 10.37 -9.48
CA PHE A 50 -9.97 11.13 -8.35
C PHE A 50 -9.59 10.24 -7.16
N ALA A 51 -10.41 9.25 -6.81
CA ALA A 51 -10.08 8.30 -5.75
C ALA A 51 -8.78 7.53 -6.04
N TRP A 52 -8.55 7.12 -7.29
CA TRP A 52 -7.30 6.47 -7.71
C TRP A 52 -6.09 7.41 -7.64
N VAL A 53 -6.21 8.64 -8.15
CA VAL A 53 -5.15 9.65 -8.05
C VAL A 53 -4.79 9.93 -6.58
N ALA A 54 -5.81 10.11 -5.72
CA ALA A 54 -5.61 10.34 -4.29
C ALA A 54 -4.99 9.14 -3.58
N THR A 55 -5.35 7.92 -3.98
CA THR A 55 -4.77 6.67 -3.44
C THR A 55 -3.29 6.57 -3.75
N TYR A 56 -2.88 6.88 -4.98
CA TYR A 56 -1.47 6.86 -5.36
C TYR A 56 -0.66 7.91 -4.61
N ALA A 57 -1.19 9.12 -4.45
CA ALA A 57 -0.56 10.17 -3.64
C ALA A 57 -0.45 9.76 -2.16
N ALA A 58 -1.46 9.09 -1.60
CA ALA A 58 -1.39 8.53 -0.25
C ALA A 58 -0.33 7.43 -0.15
N GLY A 59 -0.19 6.57 -1.16
CA GLY A 59 0.86 5.56 -1.25
C GLY A 59 2.27 6.17 -1.26
N LEU A 60 2.50 7.21 -2.07
CA LEU A 60 3.78 7.95 -2.10
C LEU A 60 4.10 8.57 -0.75
N ARG A 61 3.10 9.17 -0.08
CA ARG A 61 3.27 9.75 1.27
C ARG A 61 3.62 8.68 2.30
N ALA A 62 2.95 7.53 2.26
CA ALA A 62 3.24 6.41 3.16
C ALA A 62 4.65 5.84 2.90
N LEU A 63 5.04 5.70 1.63
CA LEU A 63 6.36 5.22 1.24
C LEU A 63 7.48 6.17 1.70
N LEU A 64 7.30 7.48 1.52
CA LEU A 64 8.25 8.46 2.05
C LEU A 64 8.28 8.47 3.58
N GLY A 65 7.12 8.29 4.22
CA GLY A 65 7.02 8.14 5.68
C GLY A 65 7.80 6.93 6.20
N TRP A 66 7.69 5.78 5.53
CA TRP A 66 8.47 4.57 5.81
C TRP A 66 9.98 4.82 5.67
N ALA A 67 10.41 5.42 4.57
CA ALA A 67 11.83 5.73 4.35
C ALA A 67 12.39 6.69 5.41
N ARG A 68 11.59 7.67 5.85
CA ARG A 68 11.98 8.58 6.95
C ARG A 68 12.11 7.86 8.29
N ALA A 69 11.17 6.98 8.61
CA ALA A 69 11.23 6.18 9.83
C ALA A 69 12.49 5.30 9.86
N LEU A 70 12.92 4.80 8.70
CA LEU A 70 14.18 4.07 8.57
C LEU A 70 15.41 4.99 8.70
N GLU A 71 15.50 6.08 7.93
CA GLU A 71 16.62 7.04 7.98
C GLU A 71 16.85 7.62 9.39
N ALA A 72 15.79 7.81 10.17
CA ALA A 72 15.88 8.28 11.55
C ALA A 72 16.63 7.29 12.46
N ARG A 73 16.62 6.00 12.13
CA ARG A 73 17.26 4.91 12.90
C ARG A 73 18.62 4.54 12.32
N ARG A 74 18.74 4.50 10.99
CA ARG A 74 19.96 4.17 10.26
C ARG A 74 19.88 4.63 8.80
N PRO A 75 21.00 4.82 8.09
CA PRO A 75 20.98 5.02 6.65
C PRO A 75 20.19 3.90 5.95
N LEU A 76 19.43 4.26 4.90
CA LEU A 76 18.73 3.27 4.07
C LEU A 76 19.73 2.28 3.48
N ALA A 77 19.38 1.00 3.54
CA ALA A 77 20.03 -0.02 2.75
C ALA A 77 19.75 0.21 1.26
N GLU A 78 20.60 -0.36 0.40
CA GLU A 78 20.45 -0.21 -1.06
C GLU A 78 19.06 -0.63 -1.55
N VAL A 79 18.55 -1.77 -1.08
CA VAL A 79 17.22 -2.28 -1.45
C VAL A 79 16.11 -1.31 -1.04
N GLU A 80 16.24 -0.65 0.10
CA GLU A 80 15.21 0.26 0.63
C GLU A 80 15.19 1.58 -0.14
N ALA A 81 16.39 2.12 -0.43
CA ALA A 81 16.54 3.30 -1.27
C ALA A 81 15.99 3.06 -2.68
N LEU A 82 16.20 1.87 -3.26
CA LEU A 82 15.67 1.50 -4.57
C LEU A 82 14.16 1.28 -4.56
N ILE A 83 13.59 0.71 -3.50
CA ILE A 83 12.13 0.59 -3.33
C ILE A 83 11.50 1.99 -3.29
N LEU A 84 12.07 2.92 -2.52
CA LEU A 84 11.61 4.33 -2.50
C LEU A 84 11.70 4.95 -3.89
N ALA A 85 12.86 4.85 -4.56
CA ALA A 85 13.10 5.42 -5.88
C ALA A 85 12.12 4.85 -6.93
N THR A 86 11.97 3.53 -6.96
CA THR A 86 11.11 2.82 -7.92
C THR A 86 9.64 3.10 -7.67
N GLY A 87 9.20 3.16 -6.41
CA GLY A 87 7.82 3.52 -6.08
C GLY A 87 7.47 4.95 -6.52
N PHE A 88 8.36 5.92 -6.27
CA PHE A 88 8.18 7.29 -6.77
C PHE A 88 8.25 7.37 -8.29
N ALA A 89 9.20 6.68 -8.92
CA ALA A 89 9.35 6.66 -10.36
C ALA A 89 8.07 6.21 -11.05
N GLU A 90 7.54 5.06 -10.62
CA GLU A 90 6.36 4.44 -11.21
C GLU A 90 5.08 5.25 -10.91
N TYR A 91 4.85 5.62 -9.65
CA TYR A 91 3.56 6.23 -9.29
C TYR A 91 3.44 7.65 -9.82
N VAL A 92 4.52 8.42 -9.86
CA VAL A 92 4.48 9.76 -10.48
C VAL A 92 4.29 9.64 -11.99
N ALA A 93 4.96 8.68 -12.65
CA ALA A 93 4.77 8.44 -14.08
C ALA A 93 3.32 8.06 -14.41
N GLN A 94 2.69 7.18 -13.60
CA GLN A 94 1.29 6.79 -13.78
C GLN A 94 0.33 7.95 -13.47
N ILE A 95 0.53 8.74 -12.40
CA ILE A 95 -0.29 9.92 -12.13
C ILE A 95 -0.26 10.90 -13.32
N ALA A 96 0.91 11.12 -13.91
CA ALA A 96 1.11 12.06 -15.01
C ALA A 96 0.83 11.46 -16.41
N GLY A 97 0.54 10.16 -16.52
CA GLY A 97 0.45 9.44 -17.80
C GLY A 97 -0.83 8.63 -17.99
N GLY A 98 -1.39 8.12 -16.91
CA GLY A 98 -2.58 7.27 -16.90
C GLY A 98 -2.49 6.23 -15.79
N LEU A 99 -3.52 6.15 -14.95
CA LEU A 99 -3.65 5.18 -13.86
C LEU A 99 -4.61 4.06 -14.27
N PRO A 100 -4.19 2.79 -14.23
CA PRO A 100 -5.09 1.67 -14.47
C PRO A 100 -6.02 1.47 -13.26
N MET A 101 -7.32 1.75 -13.44
CA MET A 101 -8.35 1.46 -12.43
C MET A 101 -8.82 0.00 -12.50
N SER A 102 -8.78 -0.57 -13.71
CA SER A 102 -8.95 -1.98 -14.00
C SER A 102 -8.08 -2.34 -15.20
N GLN A 103 -8.13 -3.58 -15.67
CA GLN A 103 -7.43 -3.97 -16.90
C GLN A 103 -7.96 -3.24 -18.15
N ALA A 104 -9.22 -2.77 -18.12
CA ALA A 104 -9.88 -2.12 -19.25
C ALA A 104 -10.16 -0.63 -19.02
N GLU A 105 -9.99 -0.13 -17.80
CA GLU A 105 -10.29 1.25 -17.44
C GLU A 105 -9.04 1.95 -16.97
N MET A 106 -8.71 3.04 -17.66
CA MET A 106 -7.56 3.89 -17.32
C MET A 106 -8.04 5.32 -17.20
N VAL A 107 -7.75 5.95 -16.06
CA VAL A 107 -7.98 7.39 -15.88
C VAL A 107 -6.73 8.14 -16.30
N ARG A 108 -6.90 9.18 -17.11
CA ARG A 108 -5.83 10.02 -17.66
C ARG A 108 -6.01 11.49 -17.26
N PRO A 109 -4.94 12.30 -17.31
CA PRO A 109 -5.05 13.74 -17.10
C PRO A 109 -6.11 14.43 -17.97
N ALA A 110 -6.24 14.01 -19.22
CA ALA A 110 -7.26 14.49 -20.16
C ALA A 110 -8.71 14.30 -19.66
N ASP A 111 -8.99 13.27 -18.86
CA ASP A 111 -10.33 13.03 -18.30
C ASP A 111 -10.73 14.11 -17.28
N PHE A 112 -9.74 14.84 -16.75
CA PHE A 112 -9.92 16.01 -15.89
C PHE A 112 -9.68 17.34 -16.62
N GLY A 113 -9.24 17.31 -17.88
CA GLY A 113 -8.78 18.49 -18.62
C GLY A 113 -7.49 19.10 -18.04
N LEU A 114 -6.59 18.28 -17.50
CA LEU A 114 -5.37 18.69 -16.79
C LEU A 114 -4.08 18.20 -17.48
N ASP A 115 -4.08 18.05 -18.80
CA ASP A 115 -2.90 17.57 -19.55
C ASP A 115 -1.68 18.47 -19.38
N ALA A 116 -1.89 19.80 -19.32
CA ALA A 116 -0.80 20.76 -19.12
C ALA A 116 -0.16 20.59 -17.74
N GLU A 117 -0.97 20.51 -16.68
CA GLU A 117 -0.48 20.33 -15.32
C GLU A 117 0.18 18.96 -15.10
N ALA A 118 -0.33 17.91 -15.74
CA ALA A 118 0.34 16.61 -15.73
C ALA A 118 1.68 16.65 -16.48
N GLY A 119 1.77 17.41 -17.58
CA GLY A 119 3.01 17.69 -18.29
C GLY A 119 4.04 18.39 -17.40
N GLU A 120 3.62 19.43 -16.66
CA GLU A 120 4.48 20.13 -15.69
C GLU A 120 4.96 19.20 -14.57
N LEU A 121 4.07 18.36 -14.00
CA LEU A 121 4.42 17.37 -12.99
C LEU A 121 5.49 16.41 -13.52
N ARG A 122 5.31 15.89 -14.73
CA ARG A 122 6.26 14.99 -15.39
C ARG A 122 7.62 15.67 -15.57
N THR A 123 7.65 16.91 -16.05
CA THR A 123 8.90 17.66 -16.23
C THR A 123 9.62 17.89 -14.91
N ARG A 124 8.89 18.30 -13.85
CA ARG A 124 9.48 18.53 -12.52
C ARG A 124 10.06 17.27 -11.89
N CYS A 125 9.47 16.11 -12.19
CA CYS A 125 9.87 14.83 -11.61
C CYS A 125 10.67 13.96 -12.58
N ALA A 126 11.17 14.50 -13.70
CA ALA A 126 11.77 13.72 -14.78
C ALA A 126 12.94 12.82 -14.29
N ASP A 127 13.83 13.38 -13.47
CA ASP A 127 14.96 12.63 -12.91
C ASP A 127 14.51 11.51 -11.97
N LEU A 128 13.47 11.74 -11.16
CA LEU A 128 12.91 10.73 -10.26
C LEU A 128 12.17 9.63 -11.04
N ILE A 129 11.44 9.99 -12.09
CA ILE A 129 10.80 9.04 -13.01
C ILE A 129 11.84 8.12 -13.66
N ALA A 130 13.04 8.64 -13.94
CA ALA A 130 14.14 7.87 -14.51
C ALA A 130 14.96 7.08 -13.47
N ALA A 131 14.71 7.25 -12.16
CA ALA A 131 15.56 6.71 -11.10
C ALA A 131 15.20 5.28 -10.64
N GLY A 132 14.09 4.71 -11.11
CA GLY A 132 13.68 3.36 -10.74
C GLY A 132 14.59 2.27 -11.32
N ASP A 133 14.92 1.26 -10.52
CA ASP A 133 15.68 0.08 -10.96
C ASP A 133 15.10 -1.21 -10.34
N PRO A 134 13.94 -1.68 -10.82
CA PRO A 134 13.31 -2.89 -10.32
C PRO A 134 14.17 -4.14 -10.56
N ALA A 135 15.03 -4.15 -11.57
CA ALA A 135 15.92 -5.28 -11.84
C ALA A 135 16.97 -5.43 -10.72
N ARG A 136 17.54 -4.33 -10.24
CA ARG A 136 18.46 -4.35 -9.10
C ARG A 136 17.77 -4.73 -7.80
N ILE A 137 16.53 -4.29 -7.56
CA ILE A 137 15.73 -4.75 -6.41
C ILE A 137 15.59 -6.28 -6.45
N CYS A 138 15.18 -6.84 -7.59
CA CYS A 138 15.06 -8.30 -7.73
C CYS A 138 16.37 -9.04 -7.44
N ALA A 139 17.49 -8.54 -7.96
CA ALA A 139 18.80 -9.14 -7.69
C ALA A 139 19.16 -9.11 -6.19
N LEU A 140 18.93 -7.98 -5.51
CA LEU A 140 19.16 -7.86 -4.07
C LEU A 140 18.29 -8.82 -3.26
N LEU A 141 17.01 -8.97 -3.61
CA LEU A 141 16.11 -9.90 -2.94
C LEU A 141 16.54 -11.36 -3.14
N GLN A 142 17.03 -11.72 -4.34
CA GLN A 142 17.58 -13.04 -4.62
C GLN A 142 18.85 -13.33 -3.80
N ASP A 143 19.66 -12.30 -3.57
CA ASP A 143 20.86 -12.36 -2.74
C ASP A 143 20.55 -12.34 -1.22
N GLY A 144 19.27 -12.36 -0.84
CA GLY A 144 18.81 -12.44 0.55
C GLY A 144 18.62 -11.10 1.26
N ALA A 145 18.58 -9.98 0.52
CA ALA A 145 18.18 -8.72 1.11
C ALA A 145 16.73 -8.80 1.63
N ALA A 146 16.52 -8.36 2.87
CA ALA A 146 15.22 -8.29 3.49
C ALA A 146 14.93 -6.83 3.87
N PRO A 147 14.11 -6.09 3.09
CA PRO A 147 13.77 -4.72 3.42
C PRO A 147 13.00 -4.66 4.75
N ASP A 148 13.38 -3.71 5.60
CA ASP A 148 12.80 -3.51 6.92
C ASP A 148 11.38 -2.93 6.80
N ARG A 149 10.44 -3.48 7.58
CA ARG A 149 9.02 -3.07 7.56
C ARG A 149 8.74 -1.82 8.39
N ALA A 150 9.72 -1.34 9.15
CA ALA A 150 9.67 -0.16 10.01
C ALA A 150 8.60 -0.20 11.12
N PHE A 151 8.37 -1.36 11.73
CA PHE A 151 7.40 -1.48 12.84
C PHE A 151 7.88 -0.86 14.15
N ASP A 152 9.19 -0.79 14.38
CA ASP A 152 9.80 -0.22 15.59
C ASP A 152 9.20 -0.77 16.90
N ASP A 153 8.78 -2.04 16.88
CA ASP A 153 8.10 -2.71 17.98
C ASP A 153 8.50 -4.20 17.98
N GLU A 154 9.32 -4.59 18.96
CA GLU A 154 9.82 -5.95 19.12
C GLU A 154 8.69 -6.97 19.32
N LEU A 155 7.58 -6.58 19.97
CA LEU A 155 6.43 -7.47 20.15
C LEU A 155 5.79 -7.81 18.80
N LEU A 156 5.62 -6.80 17.93
CA LEU A 156 5.08 -7.00 16.59
C LEU A 156 5.96 -7.91 15.74
N GLU A 157 7.29 -7.75 15.82
CA GLU A 157 8.23 -8.61 15.11
C GLU A 157 8.17 -10.06 15.62
N MET A 158 8.16 -10.26 16.94
CA MET A 158 8.01 -11.58 17.55
C MET A 158 6.69 -12.26 17.14
N MET A 159 5.60 -11.51 17.08
CA MET A 159 4.31 -12.00 16.63
C MET A 159 4.36 -12.40 15.15
N ALA A 160 4.95 -11.58 14.28
CA ALA A 160 5.08 -11.90 12.86
C ALA A 160 5.80 -13.24 12.68
N ASP A 161 6.91 -13.43 13.40
CA ASP A 161 7.69 -14.66 13.38
C ASP A 161 6.92 -15.87 13.92
N GLN A 162 6.10 -15.69 14.97
CA GLN A 162 5.24 -16.74 15.51
C GLN A 162 4.22 -17.21 14.47
N PHE A 163 3.49 -16.27 13.85
CA PHE A 163 2.48 -16.61 12.85
C PHE A 163 3.08 -17.11 11.54
N ARG A 164 4.26 -16.62 11.15
CA ARG A 164 5.00 -17.17 10.01
C ARG A 164 5.32 -18.65 10.21
N ARG A 165 5.84 -19.02 11.38
CA ARG A 165 6.11 -20.42 11.74
C ARG A 165 4.84 -21.27 11.77
N PHE A 166 3.76 -20.75 12.36
CA PHE A 166 2.46 -21.43 12.36
C PHE A 166 1.99 -21.74 10.93
N VAL A 167 2.07 -20.75 10.03
CA VAL A 167 1.66 -20.90 8.64
C VAL A 167 2.55 -21.87 7.87
N ASP A 168 3.86 -21.76 8.02
CA ASP A 168 4.82 -22.64 7.33
C ASP A 168 4.71 -24.11 7.78
N GLN A 169 4.24 -24.35 9.00
CA GLN A 169 4.12 -25.69 9.56
C GLN A 169 2.73 -26.30 9.36
N LEU A 170 1.67 -25.53 9.60
CA LEU A 170 0.30 -26.07 9.74
C LEU A 170 -0.66 -25.64 8.62
N VAL A 171 -0.30 -24.65 7.79
CA VAL A 171 -1.20 -24.12 6.75
C VAL A 171 -0.65 -24.40 5.35
N ALA A 172 0.48 -23.80 4.99
CA ALA A 172 0.98 -23.82 3.61
C ALA A 172 1.22 -25.23 3.05
N PRO A 173 1.77 -26.20 3.81
CA PRO A 173 1.95 -27.58 3.32
C PRO A 173 0.63 -28.33 3.06
N HIS A 174 -0.46 -27.92 3.71
CA HIS A 174 -1.73 -28.65 3.71
C HIS A 174 -2.80 -28.00 2.80
N ALA A 175 -2.69 -26.71 2.52
CA ALA A 175 -3.66 -25.92 1.77
C ALA A 175 -4.03 -26.54 0.40
N HIS A 176 -3.04 -27.05 -0.35
CA HIS A 176 -3.31 -27.72 -1.62
C HIS A 176 -4.17 -28.99 -1.45
N GLY A 177 -3.94 -29.75 -0.38
CA GLY A 177 -4.72 -30.93 -0.05
C GLY A 177 -6.18 -30.60 0.27
N TRP A 178 -6.42 -29.55 1.07
CA TRP A 178 -7.77 -29.07 1.36
C TRP A 178 -8.50 -28.64 0.09
N HIS A 179 -7.80 -27.94 -0.80
CA HIS A 179 -8.34 -27.52 -2.09
C HIS A 179 -8.75 -28.72 -2.96
N LEU A 180 -7.86 -29.70 -3.15
CA LEU A 180 -8.14 -30.88 -3.97
C LEU A 180 -9.35 -31.69 -3.48
N ARG A 181 -9.57 -31.71 -2.17
CA ARG A 181 -10.68 -32.44 -1.54
C ARG A 181 -11.93 -31.60 -1.33
N ASN A 182 -11.89 -30.30 -1.66
CA ASN A 182 -12.96 -29.34 -1.37
C ASN A 182 -13.39 -29.39 0.11
N GLU A 183 -12.39 -29.48 1.00
CA GLU A 183 -12.59 -29.53 2.45
C GLU A 183 -12.56 -28.14 3.06
N TYR A 184 -13.28 -27.97 4.17
CA TYR A 184 -13.07 -26.81 5.04
C TYR A 184 -11.67 -26.84 5.65
N ILE A 185 -11.21 -25.68 6.13
CA ILE A 185 -10.04 -25.62 6.99
C ILE A 185 -10.31 -26.53 8.20
N PRO A 186 -9.42 -27.50 8.47
CA PRO A 186 -9.60 -28.43 9.56
C PRO A 186 -9.78 -27.73 10.92
N LEU A 187 -10.67 -28.26 11.76
CA LEU A 187 -11.00 -27.63 13.05
C LEU A 187 -9.81 -27.57 14.00
N ASP A 188 -8.87 -28.52 13.92
CA ASP A 188 -7.62 -28.48 14.67
C ASP A 188 -6.79 -27.23 14.34
N VAL A 189 -6.69 -26.83 13.06
CA VAL A 189 -6.02 -25.57 12.67
C VAL A 189 -6.72 -24.36 13.30
N VAL A 190 -8.05 -24.33 13.29
CA VAL A 190 -8.86 -23.25 13.91
C VAL A 190 -8.67 -23.22 15.43
N GLU A 191 -8.63 -24.38 16.07
CA GLU A 191 -8.37 -24.51 17.51
C GLU A 191 -6.96 -24.03 17.88
N GLU A 192 -5.94 -24.33 17.07
CA GLU A 192 -4.60 -23.79 17.28
C GLU A 192 -4.57 -22.26 17.13
N MET A 193 -5.25 -21.68 16.13
CA MET A 193 -5.38 -20.22 16.01
C MET A 193 -6.05 -19.61 17.25
N ALA A 194 -7.07 -20.27 17.80
CA ALA A 194 -7.73 -19.83 19.02
C ALA A 194 -6.76 -19.84 20.22
N ARG A 195 -5.94 -20.90 20.35
CA ARG A 195 -4.91 -20.99 21.40
C ARG A 195 -3.82 -19.92 21.26
N LEU A 196 -3.48 -19.54 20.03
CA LEU A 196 -2.57 -18.43 19.73
C LEU A 196 -3.20 -17.03 19.95
N GLY A 197 -4.48 -16.97 20.33
CA GLY A 197 -5.16 -15.71 20.66
C GLY A 197 -5.62 -14.90 19.45
N VAL A 198 -5.63 -15.48 18.24
CA VAL A 198 -6.00 -14.77 16.99
C VAL A 198 -7.39 -14.12 17.10
N PHE A 199 -8.37 -14.85 17.63
CA PHE A 199 -9.76 -14.37 17.71
C PHE A 199 -10.01 -13.32 18.80
N GLY A 200 -9.07 -13.18 19.75
CA GLY A 200 -9.13 -12.21 20.85
C GLY A 200 -8.18 -11.04 20.69
N LEU A 201 -7.49 -10.92 19.55
CA LEU A 201 -6.29 -10.09 19.42
C LEU A 201 -6.54 -8.62 19.76
N THR A 202 -7.64 -8.05 19.26
CA THR A 202 -8.01 -6.64 19.50
C THR A 202 -9.10 -6.45 20.53
N VAL A 203 -9.52 -7.54 21.18
CA VAL A 203 -10.53 -7.51 22.24
C VAL A 203 -9.85 -7.04 23.53
N PRO A 204 -10.44 -6.11 24.30
CA PRO A 204 -9.87 -5.68 25.58
C PRO A 204 -9.61 -6.84 26.54
N GLU A 205 -8.57 -6.72 27.36
CA GLU A 205 -8.17 -7.75 28.33
C GLU A 205 -9.29 -8.09 29.34
N GLU A 206 -10.12 -7.11 29.72
CA GLU A 206 -11.26 -7.30 30.63
C GLU A 206 -12.33 -8.28 30.07
N PHE A 207 -12.33 -8.52 28.76
CA PHE A 207 -13.21 -9.48 28.08
C PHE A 207 -12.46 -10.75 27.65
N GLY A 208 -11.24 -10.96 28.13
CA GLY A 208 -10.41 -12.14 27.82
C GLY A 208 -9.65 -12.08 26.49
N GLY A 209 -9.47 -10.88 25.92
CA GLY A 209 -8.63 -10.67 24.74
C GLY A 209 -7.21 -10.21 25.08
N SER A 210 -6.43 -9.88 24.05
CA SER A 210 -5.04 -9.43 24.20
C SER A 210 -4.88 -7.91 24.24
N GLY A 211 -5.95 -7.15 23.99
CA GLY A 211 -5.92 -5.69 23.97
C GLY A 211 -4.99 -5.07 22.93
N LEU A 212 -4.52 -5.84 21.95
CA LEU A 212 -3.54 -5.39 20.96
C LEU A 212 -4.19 -4.47 19.92
N GLY A 213 -3.39 -3.55 19.39
CA GLY A 213 -3.84 -2.56 18.41
C GLY A 213 -4.15 -3.16 17.02
N LYS A 214 -4.73 -2.32 16.15
CA LYS A 214 -5.04 -2.72 14.76
C LYS A 214 -3.82 -3.04 13.91
N LEU A 215 -2.66 -2.47 14.24
CA LEU A 215 -1.41 -2.81 13.55
C LEU A 215 -1.02 -4.27 13.77
N ALA A 216 -1.14 -4.78 15.01
CA ALA A 216 -0.94 -6.18 15.32
C ALA A 216 -1.90 -7.07 14.53
N MET A 217 -3.18 -6.68 14.45
CA MET A 217 -4.18 -7.40 13.65
C MET A 217 -3.81 -7.46 12.17
N CYS A 218 -3.42 -6.35 11.55
CA CYS A 218 -2.99 -6.34 10.15
C CYS A 218 -1.80 -7.28 9.91
N LEU A 219 -0.80 -7.25 10.80
CA LEU A 219 0.40 -8.07 10.71
C LEU A 219 0.10 -9.56 10.84
N VAL A 220 -0.75 -9.94 11.80
CA VAL A 220 -1.20 -11.35 11.96
C VAL A 220 -1.99 -11.79 10.74
N SER A 221 -2.94 -10.99 10.27
CA SER A 221 -3.72 -11.30 9.07
C SER A 221 -2.87 -11.43 7.81
N GLU A 222 -1.82 -10.61 7.65
CA GLU A 222 -0.88 -10.71 6.54
C GLU A 222 -0.13 -12.05 6.55
N GLU A 223 0.43 -12.44 7.69
CA GLU A 223 1.18 -13.71 7.79
C GLU A 223 0.25 -14.92 7.55
N LEU A 224 -0.96 -14.93 8.11
CA LEU A 224 -1.96 -15.98 7.87
C LEU A 224 -2.35 -16.07 6.39
N SER A 225 -2.70 -14.92 5.80
CA SER A 225 -3.13 -14.82 4.40
C SER A 225 -2.03 -15.21 3.40
N ARG A 226 -0.76 -15.03 3.76
CA ARG A 226 0.40 -15.46 2.96
C ARG A 226 0.38 -16.97 2.71
N GLY A 227 -0.11 -17.76 3.68
CA GLY A 227 -0.28 -19.20 3.52
C GLY A 227 -1.53 -19.57 2.74
N TYR A 228 -2.68 -19.09 3.21
CA TYR A 228 -3.98 -19.32 2.59
C TYR A 228 -5.00 -18.29 3.10
N ILE A 229 -5.57 -17.47 2.21
CA ILE A 229 -6.48 -16.36 2.56
C ILE A 229 -7.73 -16.76 3.37
N GLY A 230 -8.10 -18.05 3.38
CA GLY A 230 -9.23 -18.53 4.17
C GLY A 230 -8.93 -18.64 5.67
N VAL A 231 -7.65 -18.66 6.06
CA VAL A 231 -7.15 -18.71 7.44
C VAL A 231 -7.03 -17.29 7.98
#